data_AF-A0A969TKB0-F1
#
_entry.id   AF-A0A969TKB0-F1
#
_cell.length_a   1.000
_cell.length_b   1.000
_cell.length_c   1.000
_cell.angle_alpha   90.00
_cell.angle_beta   90.00
_cell.angle_gamma   90.00
#
_symmetry.space_group_name_H-M   'P 1'
#
loop_
_entity.id
_entity.type
_entity.pdbx_description
1 polymer ?
#
loop_
_entity_poly.entity_id
_entity_poly.type
_entity_poly.pdbx_seq_one_letter_code
_entity_poly.pdbx_strand_id
1 'polypeptide(L)'
;MFWYSWKLALLVLCIVPPFVLLTLIATPFLQKVSREIFSAIASESSYLIEAFTGIRTIKSMAIERTVRWHWEELFHKSLKATFSGQIIRNALLVFGSTVEAIATAALLWFGAWLVIQNQLTIGQLVAINMLLGNVIYPFQRLNVLWNQLQEVIISVERIDDVM
;
A
#
# COMPACT_ATOMS: atom_id res chain seq x y z
N MET A 1 4.04 17.63 -26.51
CA MET A 1 5.28 16.98 -26.01
C MET A 1 6.19 16.45 -27.12
N PHE A 2 5.69 16.04 -28.30
CA PHE A 2 6.56 15.63 -29.44
C PHE A 2 7.17 16.79 -30.26
N TRP A 3 6.75 18.03 -30.04
CA TRP A 3 7.21 19.20 -30.81
C TRP A 3 8.33 20.03 -30.16
N TYR A 4 8.71 19.76 -28.90
CA TYR A 4 9.63 20.65 -28.16
C TYR A 4 11.03 20.08 -27.90
N SER A 5 11.21 18.75 -27.85
CA SER A 5 12.51 18.06 -27.95
C SER A 5 12.35 16.55 -27.79
N TRP A 6 12.70 15.78 -28.82
CA TRP A 6 12.78 14.30 -28.80
C TRP A 6 13.65 13.76 -27.66
N LYS A 7 14.70 14.49 -27.26
CA LYS A 7 15.58 14.15 -26.14
C LYS A 7 14.85 14.12 -24.78
N LEU A 8 13.84 14.98 -24.58
CA LEU A 8 13.03 15.04 -23.36
C LEU A 8 12.04 13.87 -23.26
N ALA A 9 11.44 13.49 -24.40
CA ALA A 9 10.53 12.36 -24.46
C ALA A 9 11.25 11.03 -24.17
N LEU A 10 12.46 10.84 -24.71
CA LEU A 10 13.29 9.66 -24.45
C LEU A 10 13.69 9.49 -22.98
N LEU A 11 13.97 10.59 -22.29
CA LEU A 11 14.43 10.55 -20.90
C LEU A 11 13.28 10.18 -19.95
N VAL A 12 12.08 10.75 -20.18
CA VAL A 12 10.86 10.34 -19.45
C VAL A 12 10.50 8.89 -19.79
N LEU A 13 10.62 8.47 -21.05
CA LEU A 13 10.38 7.09 -21.49
C LEU A 13 11.36 6.09 -20.87
N CYS A 14 12.56 6.50 -20.44
CA CYS A 14 13.48 5.64 -19.68
C CYS A 14 13.12 5.49 -18.21
N ILE A 15 12.44 6.48 -17.62
CA ILE A 15 12.09 6.52 -16.19
C ILE A 15 10.75 5.82 -15.92
N VAL A 16 9.80 5.88 -16.85
CA VAL A 16 8.49 5.24 -16.71
C VAL A 16 8.56 3.70 -16.56
N PRO A 17 9.35 2.94 -17.36
CA PRO A 17 9.38 1.49 -17.32
C PRO A 17 9.73 0.89 -15.95
N PRO A 18 10.77 1.32 -15.22
CA PRO A 18 11.08 0.75 -13.91
C PRO A 18 9.96 0.99 -12.89
N PHE A 19 9.28 2.14 -12.93
CA PHE A 19 8.13 2.40 -12.07
C PHE A 19 6.92 1.53 -12.44
N VAL A 20 6.60 1.41 -13.74
CA VAL A 20 5.52 0.54 -14.22
C VAL A 20 5.79 -0.92 -13.83
N LEU A 21 7.02 -1.39 -13.98
CA LEU A 21 7.43 -2.74 -13.54
C LEU A 21 7.27 -2.94 -12.04
N LEU A 22 7.70 -1.98 -11.23
CA LEU A 22 7.54 -2.02 -9.78
C LEU A 22 6.04 -2.08 -9.41
N THR A 23 5.19 -1.32 -10.11
CA THR A 23 3.73 -1.37 -9.93
C THR A 23 3.15 -2.74 -10.22
N LEU A 24 3.49 -3.29 -11.39
CA LEU A 24 2.92 -4.55 -11.87
C LEU A 24 3.31 -5.73 -10.97
N ILE A 25 4.50 -5.68 -10.37
CA ILE A 25 4.96 -6.71 -9.43
C ILE A 25 4.38 -6.50 -8.03
N ALA A 26 4.35 -5.26 -7.54
CA ALA A 26 3.87 -4.97 -6.19
C ALA A 26 2.35 -5.20 -6.05
N THR A 27 1.57 -4.85 -7.06
CA THR A 27 0.08 -4.94 -7.02
C THR A 27 -0.44 -6.33 -6.66
N PRO A 28 -0.09 -7.43 -7.37
CA PRO A 28 -0.60 -8.76 -7.03
C PRO A 28 -0.07 -9.28 -5.69
N PHE A 29 1.13 -8.85 -5.26
CA PHE A 29 1.69 -9.24 -3.98
C PHE A 29 0.93 -8.60 -2.82
N LEU A 30 0.67 -7.29 -2.90
CA LEU A 30 -0.13 -6.54 -1.94
C LEU A 30 -1.55 -7.12 -1.84
N GLN A 31 -2.18 -7.48 -2.96
CA GLN A 31 -3.51 -8.10 -2.96
C GLN A 31 -3.54 -9.46 -2.24
N LYS A 32 -2.51 -10.29 -2.36
CA LYS A 32 -2.45 -11.59 -1.66
C LYS A 32 -2.35 -11.40 -0.15
N VAL A 33 -1.43 -10.54 0.30
CA VAL A 33 -1.23 -10.22 1.72
C VAL A 33 -2.50 -9.62 2.32
N SER A 34 -3.15 -8.73 1.58
CA SER A 34 -4.43 -8.13 1.95
C SER A 34 -5.52 -9.18 2.20
N ARG A 35 -5.67 -10.15 1.28
CA ARG A 35 -6.67 -11.22 1.42
C ARG A 35 -6.40 -12.08 2.64
N GLU A 36 -5.14 -12.36 2.93
CA GLU A 36 -4.74 -13.13 4.12
C GLU A 36 -5.11 -12.39 5.41
N ILE A 37 -4.79 -11.10 5.51
CA ILE A 37 -5.18 -10.23 6.63
C ILE A 37 -6.70 -10.22 6.79
N PHE A 38 -7.43 -9.99 5.70
CA PHE A 38 -8.89 -9.94 5.71
C PHE A 38 -9.50 -11.25 6.20
N SER A 39 -9.01 -12.40 5.71
CA SER A 39 -9.50 -13.71 6.15
C SER A 39 -9.25 -13.99 7.63
N ALA A 40 -8.11 -13.53 8.17
CA ALA A 40 -7.77 -13.72 9.57
C ALA A 40 -8.64 -12.85 10.49
N ILE A 41 -8.86 -11.58 10.12
CA ILE A 41 -9.74 -10.66 10.85
C ILE A 41 -11.19 -11.15 10.79
N ALA A 42 -11.69 -11.55 9.61
CA ALA A 42 -13.05 -12.06 9.46
C ALA A 42 -13.30 -13.31 10.31
N SER A 43 -12.32 -14.23 10.40
CA SER A 43 -12.42 -15.42 11.25
C SER A 43 -12.49 -15.06 12.74
N GLU A 44 -11.71 -14.08 13.17
CA GLU A 44 -11.72 -13.57 14.55
C GLU A 44 -13.06 -12.89 14.89
N SER A 45 -13.52 -11.96 14.05
CA SER A 45 -14.79 -11.26 14.23
C SER A 45 -15.98 -12.22 14.24
N SER A 46 -16.01 -13.18 13.31
CA SER A 46 -17.08 -14.19 13.26
C SER A 46 -17.13 -15.02 14.54
N TYR A 47 -15.99 -15.40 15.09
CA TYR A 47 -15.93 -16.15 16.34
C TYR A 47 -16.40 -15.31 17.54
N LEU A 48 -16.05 -14.02 17.58
CA LEU A 48 -16.56 -13.11 18.61
C LEU A 48 -18.09 -12.96 18.54
N ILE A 49 -18.64 -12.78 17.33
CA ILE A 49 -20.09 -12.68 17.13
C ILE A 49 -20.79 -13.96 17.60
N GLU A 50 -20.24 -15.13 17.26
CA GLU A 50 -20.76 -16.43 17.73
C GLU A 50 -20.71 -16.54 19.26
N ALA A 51 -19.59 -16.17 19.87
CA ALA A 51 -19.42 -16.21 21.32
C ALA A 51 -20.37 -15.25 22.04
N PHE A 52 -20.61 -14.05 21.50
CA PHE A 52 -21.56 -13.10 22.09
C PHE A 52 -23.01 -13.55 21.91
N THR A 53 -23.37 -14.07 20.74
CA THR A 53 -24.71 -14.61 20.46
C THR A 53 -25.00 -15.82 21.37
N GLY A 54 -24.00 -16.69 21.55
CA GLY A 54 -24.05 -17.89 22.38
C GLY A 54 -23.71 -17.67 23.86
N ILE A 55 -23.62 -16.43 24.34
CA ILE A 55 -23.08 -16.13 25.69
C ILE A 55 -23.84 -16.84 26.82
N ARG A 56 -25.15 -17.03 26.67
CA ARG A 56 -25.98 -17.77 27.64
C ARG A 56 -25.58 -19.24 27.72
N THR A 57 -25.35 -19.87 26.57
CA THR A 57 -24.89 -21.28 26.48
C THR A 57 -23.50 -21.42 27.10
N ILE A 58 -22.58 -20.52 26.75
CA ILE A 58 -21.20 -20.52 27.26
C ILE A 58 -21.19 -20.42 28.79
N LYS A 59 -21.98 -19.50 29.36
CA LYS A 59 -22.11 -19.35 30.82
C LYS A 59 -22.79 -20.56 31.47
N SER A 60 -23.82 -21.12 30.84
CA SER A 60 -24.51 -22.31 31.38
C SER A 60 -23.60 -23.54 31.44
N MET A 61 -22.62 -23.61 30.53
CA MET A 61 -21.63 -24.69 30.47
C MET A 61 -20.33 -24.36 31.23
N ALA A 62 -20.18 -23.15 31.78
CA ALA A 62 -18.97 -22.66 32.47
C ALA A 62 -17.67 -22.83 31.64
N ILE A 63 -17.75 -22.62 30.32
CA ILE A 63 -16.63 -22.79 29.38
C ILE A 63 -16.00 -21.46 28.91
N GLU A 64 -16.17 -20.37 29.65
CA GLU A 64 -15.69 -19.04 29.26
C GLU A 64 -14.16 -19.01 29.01
N ARG A 65 -13.39 -19.77 29.79
CA ARG A 65 -11.94 -19.84 29.65
C ARG A 65 -11.52 -20.50 28.33
N THR A 66 -12.17 -21.60 27.97
CA THR A 66 -11.90 -22.31 26.71
C THR A 66 -12.25 -21.42 25.52
N VAL A 67 -13.40 -20.76 25.57
CA VAL A 67 -13.84 -19.83 24.51
C VAL A 67 -12.84 -18.69 24.35
N ARG A 68 -12.38 -18.11 25.47
CA ARG A 68 -11.37 -17.04 25.48
C ARG A 68 -10.04 -17.48 24.86
N TRP A 69 -9.52 -18.65 25.23
CA TRP A 69 -8.25 -19.14 24.68
C TRP A 69 -8.33 -19.36 23.17
N HIS A 70 -9.46 -19.85 22.67
CA HIS A 70 -9.64 -19.99 21.23
C HIS A 70 -9.72 -18.64 20.52
N TRP A 71 -10.42 -17.65 21.12
CA TRP A 71 -10.38 -16.27 20.60
C TRP A 71 -8.96 -15.70 20.61
N GLU A 72 -8.20 -15.88 21.69
CA GLU A 72 -6.81 -15.42 21.78
C GLU A 72 -5.92 -16.02 20.68
N GLU A 73 -6.14 -17.28 20.30
CA GLU A 73 -5.43 -17.92 19.20
C GLU A 73 -5.76 -17.27 17.84
N LEU A 74 -7.05 -17.01 17.58
CA LEU A 74 -7.51 -16.31 16.38
C LEU A 74 -6.99 -14.88 16.33
N PHE A 75 -6.99 -14.17 17.46
CA PHE A 75 -6.46 -12.82 17.60
C PHE A 75 -4.93 -12.77 17.36
N HIS A 76 -4.18 -13.73 17.89
CA HIS A 76 -2.76 -13.84 17.59
C HIS A 76 -2.50 -14.05 16.10
N LYS A 77 -3.35 -14.84 15.44
CA LYS A 77 -3.25 -15.09 13.99
C LYS A 77 -3.57 -13.83 13.19
N SER A 78 -4.61 -13.07 13.53
CA SER A 78 -4.98 -11.81 12.87
C SER A 78 -3.90 -10.73 13.07
N LEU A 79 -3.35 -10.63 14.28
CA LEU A 79 -2.22 -9.75 14.59
C LEU A 79 -0.97 -10.11 13.78
N LYS A 80 -0.59 -11.39 13.74
CA LYS A 80 0.60 -11.83 13.00
C LYS A 80 0.46 -11.56 11.50
N ALA A 81 -0.69 -11.86 10.91
CA ALA A 81 -0.97 -11.57 9.49
C ALA A 81 -0.87 -10.05 9.21
N THR A 82 -1.49 -9.24 10.08
CA THR A 82 -1.46 -7.77 9.95
C THR A 82 -0.05 -7.22 10.07
N PHE A 83 0.73 -7.70 11.04
CA PHE A 83 2.10 -7.26 11.28
C PHE A 83 3.04 -7.64 10.12
N SER A 84 2.97 -8.89 9.64
CA SER A 84 3.73 -9.33 8.47
C SER A 84 3.39 -8.50 7.23
N GLY A 85 2.10 -8.18 7.03
CA GLY A 85 1.70 -7.30 5.94
C GLY A 85 2.18 -5.85 6.08
N GLN A 86 2.21 -5.32 7.31
CA GLN A 86 2.78 -4.00 7.60
C GLN A 86 4.28 -3.94 7.30
N ILE A 87 5.04 -4.98 7.63
CA ILE A 87 6.48 -5.07 7.30
C ILE A 87 6.68 -5.02 5.79
N ILE A 88 5.95 -5.87 5.04
CA ILE A 88 6.00 -5.91 3.58
C ILE A 88 5.68 -4.54 2.98
N ARG A 89 4.63 -3.90 3.48
CA ARG A 89 4.16 -2.60 3.02
C ARG A 89 5.22 -1.51 3.27
N ASN A 90 5.78 -1.47 4.47
CA ASN A 90 6.86 -0.53 4.80
C ASN A 90 8.10 -0.78 3.95
N ALA A 91 8.47 -2.04 3.72
CA ALA A 91 9.59 -2.38 2.84
C ALA A 91 9.33 -1.84 1.42
N LEU A 92 8.16 -2.10 0.83
CA LEU A 92 7.81 -1.59 -0.50
C LEU A 92 7.83 -0.05 -0.58
N LEU A 93 7.35 0.63 0.48
CA LEU A 93 7.41 2.09 0.56
C LEU A 93 8.86 2.60 0.59
N VAL A 94 9.70 2.03 1.45
CA VAL A 94 11.12 2.42 1.57
C VAL A 94 11.89 2.12 0.29
N PHE A 95 11.64 0.97 -0.34
CA PHE A 95 12.22 0.65 -1.65
C PHE A 95 11.78 1.65 -2.72
N GLY A 96 10.47 1.95 -2.78
CA GLY A 96 9.93 2.95 -3.71
C GLY A 96 10.56 4.34 -3.52
N SER A 97 10.64 4.83 -2.28
CA SER A 97 11.24 6.12 -1.97
C SER A 97 12.74 6.17 -2.23
N THR A 98 13.44 5.05 -2.03
CA THR A 98 14.89 4.95 -2.33
C THR A 98 15.12 4.99 -3.84
N VAL A 99 14.33 4.26 -4.62
CA VAL A 99 14.39 4.30 -6.09
C VAL A 99 14.06 5.69 -6.61
N GLU A 100 13.03 6.34 -6.06
CA GLU A 100 12.69 7.74 -6.37
C GLU A 100 13.84 8.70 -6.06
N ALA A 101 14.44 8.60 -4.88
CA ALA A 101 15.54 9.46 -4.48
C ALA A 101 16.76 9.29 -5.41
N ILE A 102 17.10 8.04 -5.75
CA ILE A 102 18.18 7.74 -6.70
C ILE A 102 17.85 8.27 -8.10
N ALA A 103 16.63 8.05 -8.59
CA ALA A 103 16.19 8.54 -9.89
C ALA A 103 16.21 10.07 -9.96
N THR A 104 15.75 10.74 -8.90
CA THR A 104 15.76 12.19 -8.80
C THR A 104 17.18 12.74 -8.73
N ALA A 105 18.06 12.14 -7.92
CA ALA A 105 19.46 12.54 -7.83
C ALA A 105 20.19 12.36 -9.18
N ALA A 106 19.99 11.22 -9.85
CA ALA A 106 20.53 10.97 -11.18
C ALA A 106 19.98 11.98 -12.20
N LEU A 107 18.68 12.26 -12.17
CA LEU A 107 18.06 13.23 -13.06
C LEU A 107 18.62 14.64 -12.85
N LEU A 108 18.78 15.08 -11.61
CA LEU A 108 19.35 16.39 -11.31
C LEU A 108 20.82 16.46 -11.74
N TRP A 109 21.60 15.40 -11.52
CA TRP A 109 23.00 15.34 -11.94
C TRP A 109 23.17 15.42 -13.46
N PHE A 110 22.51 14.51 -14.19
CA PHE A 110 22.56 14.49 -15.67
C PHE A 110 21.89 15.70 -16.29
N GLY A 111 20.76 16.14 -15.72
CA GLY A 111 20.03 17.32 -16.16
C GLY A 111 20.88 18.59 -16.01
N ALA A 112 21.53 18.79 -14.87
CA ALA A 112 22.41 19.95 -14.64
C ALA A 112 23.57 19.98 -15.64
N TRP A 113 24.17 18.83 -15.93
CA TRP A 113 25.25 18.73 -16.93
C TRP A 113 24.78 19.13 -18.34
N LEU A 114 23.59 18.70 -18.78
CA LEU A 114 23.03 19.10 -20.07
C LEU A 114 22.62 20.59 -20.13
N VAL A 115 22.20 21.17 -19.00
CA VAL A 115 21.91 22.61 -18.92
C VAL A 115 23.19 23.43 -19.09
N ILE A 116 24.29 22.99 -18.46
CA ILE A 116 25.61 23.64 -18.61
C ILE A 116 26.11 23.56 -20.06
N GLN A 117 25.82 22.47 -20.78
CA GLN A 117 26.11 22.34 -22.21
C GLN A 117 25.14 23.11 -23.12
N ASN A 118 24.24 23.93 -22.56
CA ASN A 118 23.23 24.70 -23.30
C ASN A 118 22.29 23.84 -24.16
N GLN A 119 22.20 22.54 -23.89
CA GLN A 119 21.31 21.61 -24.61
C GLN A 119 19.91 21.54 -23.99
N LEU A 120 19.75 22.01 -22.75
CA LEU A 120 18.51 22.00 -21.98
C LEU A 120 18.35 23.33 -21.22
N THR A 121 17.11 23.82 -21.08
CA THR A 121 16.83 24.98 -20.22
C THR A 121 16.52 24.53 -18.79
N ILE A 122 16.79 25.41 -17.82
CA ILE A 122 16.47 25.18 -16.41
C ILE A 122 14.97 24.87 -16.23
N GLY A 123 14.10 25.54 -16.99
CA GLY A 123 12.64 25.30 -16.94
C GLY A 123 12.24 23.90 -17.43
N GLN A 124 12.92 23.34 -18.43
CA GLN A 124 12.68 21.97 -18.89
C GLN A 124 13.10 20.94 -17.84
N LEU A 125 14.18 21.20 -17.10
CA LEU A 125 14.64 20.34 -16.00
C LEU A 125 13.64 20.31 -14.84
N VAL A 126 13.11 21.48 -14.43
CA VAL A 126 12.09 21.58 -13.39
C VAL A 126 10.80 20.86 -13.81
N ALA A 127 10.37 21.01 -15.08
CA ALA A 127 9.18 20.34 -15.59
C ALA A 127 9.29 18.80 -15.52
N ILE A 128 10.46 18.21 -15.79
CA ILE A 128 10.65 16.75 -15.66
C ILE A 128 10.59 16.31 -14.20
N ASN A 129 11.20 17.08 -13.29
CA ASN A 129 11.15 16.79 -11.86
C ASN A 129 9.70 16.78 -11.34
N MET A 130 8.86 17.71 -11.81
CA MET A 130 7.43 17.74 -11.47
C MET A 130 6.61 16.58 -12.08
N LEU A 131 6.96 16.14 -13.29
CA LEU A 131 6.30 14.99 -13.93
C LEU A 131 6.65 13.67 -13.21
N LEU A 132 7.89 13.52 -12.74
CA LEU A 132 8.32 12.42 -11.88
C LEU A 132 7.45 12.31 -10.62
N GLY A 133 7.22 13.43 -9.93
CA GLY A 133 6.35 13.46 -8.75
C GLY A 133 4.91 12.99 -9.04
N ASN A 134 4.34 13.37 -10.19
CA ASN A 134 2.99 12.94 -10.58
C ASN A 134 2.85 11.43 -10.85
N VAL A 135 3.92 10.76 -11.29
CA VAL A 135 3.93 9.31 -11.49
C VAL A 135 4.02 8.55 -10.17
N ILE A 136 4.64 9.15 -9.16
CA ILE A 136 4.91 8.51 -7.85
C ILE A 136 3.71 8.66 -6.91
N TYR A 137 3.00 9.78 -6.99
CA TYR A 137 1.78 10.04 -6.22
C TYR A 137 0.70 8.93 -6.26
N PRO A 138 0.35 8.32 -7.41
CA PRO A 138 -0.66 7.25 -7.44
C PRO A 138 -0.26 6.01 -6.63
N PHE A 139 1.03 5.72 -6.45
CA PHE A 139 1.49 4.62 -5.60
C PHE A 139 1.26 4.88 -4.12
N GLN A 140 1.55 6.11 -3.68
CA GLN A 140 1.28 6.53 -2.30
C GLN A 140 -0.23 6.55 -2.04
N ARG A 141 -1.03 6.99 -3.04
CA ARG A 141 -2.50 6.96 -2.96
C ARG A 141 -3.09 5.56 -2.86
N LEU A 142 -2.53 4.57 -3.56
CA LEU A 142 -2.99 3.17 -3.46
C LEU A 142 -2.93 2.64 -2.03
N ASN A 143 -1.91 3.04 -1.27
CA ASN A 143 -1.79 2.72 0.15
C ASN A 143 -2.89 3.38 1.00
N VAL A 144 -3.21 4.65 0.72
CA VAL A 144 -4.26 5.40 1.43
C VAL A 144 -5.64 4.85 1.11
N LEU A 145 -5.92 4.55 -0.17
CA LEU A 145 -7.17 3.94 -0.61
C LEU A 145 -7.40 2.57 0.04
N TRP A 146 -6.33 1.81 0.25
CA TRP A 146 -6.42 0.53 0.95
C TRP A 146 -6.83 0.68 2.42
N ASN A 147 -6.21 1.63 3.14
CA ASN A 147 -6.59 1.94 4.52
C ASN A 147 -8.03 2.46 4.60
N GLN A 148 -8.45 3.29 3.64
CA GLN A 148 -9.83 3.79 3.55
C GLN A 148 -10.84 2.67 3.28
N LEU A 149 -10.50 1.69 2.43
CA LEU A 149 -11.35 0.52 2.23
C LEU A 149 -11.54 -0.29 3.52
N GLN A 150 -10.49 -0.44 4.32
CA GLN A 150 -10.59 -1.07 5.65
C GLN A 150 -11.53 -0.31 6.58
N GLU A 151 -11.39 1.01 6.64
CA GLU A 151 -12.27 1.87 7.46
C GLU A 151 -13.73 1.77 7.00
N VAL A 152 -13.97 1.73 5.68
CA VAL A 152 -15.31 1.54 5.11
C VAL A 152 -15.87 0.16 5.46
N ILE A 153 -15.10 -0.92 5.36
CA ILE A 153 -15.55 -2.27 5.72
C ILE A 153 -15.97 -2.32 7.20
N ILE A 154 -15.13 -1.80 8.10
CA ILE A 154 -15.44 -1.75 9.55
C ILE A 154 -16.69 -0.90 9.81
N SER A 155 -16.85 0.20 9.06
CA SER A 155 -18.01 1.07 9.19
C SER A 155 -19.29 0.42 8.67
N VAL A 156 -19.22 -0.35 7.59
CA VAL A 156 -20.36 -1.12 7.05
C VAL A 156 -20.76 -2.22 8.02
N GLU A 157 -19.79 -2.95 8.60
CA GLU A 157 -20.04 -3.98 9.60
C GLU A 157 -20.75 -3.41 10.85
N ARG A 158 -20.43 -2.18 11.25
CA ARG A 158 -21.14 -1.45 12.31
C ARG A 158 -22.55 -0.99 11.94
N ILE A 159 -22.83 -0.74 10.65
CA ILE A 159 -24.18 -0.37 10.21
C ILE A 159 -25.07 -1.62 10.18
N ASP A 160 -24.53 -2.75 9.74
CA ASP A 160 -25.25 -4.03 9.69
C ASP A 160 -25.60 -4.54 11.11
N ASP A 161 -24.77 -4.25 12.11
CA ASP A 161 -25.04 -4.57 13.53
C ASP A 161 -26.13 -3.70 14.18
N VAL A 162 -26.53 -2.59 13.54
CA VAL A 162 -27.58 -1.66 14.05
C VAL A 162 -28.91 -1.85 13.31
N MET A 163 -28.92 -2.52 12.15
CA MET A 163 -30.12 -2.74 11.32
C MET A 163 -30.80 -4.08 11.57
#